data_AF-A0A8H6SKD1-F1
#
_entry.id   AF-A0A8H6SKD1-F1
#
_cell.length_a   1.000
_cell.length_b   1.000
_cell.length_c   1.000
_cell.angle_alpha   90.00
_cell.angle_beta   90.00
_cell.angle_gamma   90.00
#
_symmetry.space_group_name_H-M   'P 1'
#
loop_
_entity.id
_entity.type
_entity.pdbx_description
1 polymer ?
#
loop_
_entity_poly.entity_id
_entity_poly.type
_entity_poly.pdbx_seq_one_letter_code
_entity_poly.pdbx_strand_id
1 'polypeptide(L)'
;MTAEYESAVIALCAAHKKENRHHGDYRACIYTESHFVKYGPRKQLEPELKTHSYIANYALTSPNAPRIAGISAFADGNTMYLVMERIRLVAPPPSDLPDRICKAVIWLLRVPAPQGHSLGPLGDGRIPHKFFKDFKAPLEFPDTAQLDAYSRRPSSETGPPTETPVVWADTYPKWDKNLREYRPPINIMLHAM
;
A
#
# COMPACT_ATOMS: atom_id res chain seq x y z
N MET A 1 -11.65 20.09 1.26
CA MET A 1 -10.38 20.53 1.85
C MET A 1 -10.23 22.01 1.57
N THR A 2 -9.75 22.83 2.51
CA THR A 2 -9.59 24.28 2.30
C THR A 2 -8.14 24.60 1.91
N ALA A 3 -7.94 25.69 1.17
CA ALA A 3 -6.60 26.13 0.77
C ALA A 3 -5.67 26.42 1.98
N GLU A 4 -6.25 26.90 3.08
CA GLU A 4 -5.53 27.11 4.35
C GLU A 4 -5.00 25.80 4.93
N TYR A 5 -5.83 24.74 4.93
CA TYR A 5 -5.42 23.42 5.39
C TYR A 5 -4.36 22.80 4.48
N GLU A 6 -4.53 22.92 3.15
CA GLU A 6 -3.52 22.45 2.18
C GLU A 6 -2.17 23.14 2.41
N SER A 7 -2.18 24.46 2.63
CA SER A 7 -0.98 25.24 2.93
C SER A 7 -0.29 24.78 4.23
N ALA A 8 -1.07 24.50 5.27
CA ALA A 8 -0.55 23.96 6.53
C ALA A 8 0.09 22.58 6.34
N VAL A 9 -0.56 21.69 5.57
CA VAL A 9 -0.02 20.36 5.24
C VAL A 9 1.28 20.47 4.45
N ILE A 10 1.34 21.35 3.45
CA ILE A 10 2.56 21.60 2.66
C ILE A 10 3.70 22.05 3.58
N ALA A 11 3.46 23.01 4.46
CA ALA A 11 4.46 23.52 5.39
C ALA A 11 5.00 22.43 6.33
N LEU A 12 4.11 21.60 6.90
CA LEU A 12 4.48 20.47 7.76
C LEU A 12 5.31 19.43 7.00
N CYS A 13 4.91 19.07 5.77
CA CYS A 13 5.63 18.10 4.96
C CYS A 13 7.02 18.62 4.53
N ALA A 14 7.14 19.93 4.27
CA ALA A 14 8.39 20.59 3.94
C ALA A 14 9.36 20.59 5.14
N ALA A 15 8.88 20.92 6.34
CA ALA A 15 9.65 20.84 7.57
C ALA A 15 10.13 19.41 7.84
N HIS A 16 9.21 18.43 7.80
CA HIS A 16 9.53 17.02 7.98
C HIS A 16 10.59 16.53 6.98
N LYS A 17 10.47 16.91 5.69
CA LYS A 17 11.47 16.57 4.67
C LYS A 17 12.84 17.18 4.99
N LYS A 18 12.87 18.46 5.39
CA LYS A 18 14.12 19.17 5.71
C LYS A 18 14.86 18.50 6.87
N GLU A 19 14.12 18.12 7.91
CA GLU A 19 14.66 17.50 9.11
C GLU A 19 15.08 16.05 8.87
N ASN A 20 14.31 15.28 8.10
CA ASN A 20 14.43 13.83 8.12
C ASN A 20 14.99 13.19 6.83
N ARG A 21 15.17 13.94 5.73
CA ARG A 21 15.57 13.37 4.42
C ARG A 21 16.89 12.59 4.43
N HIS A 22 17.73 12.80 5.43
CA HIS A 22 19.03 12.15 5.55
C HIS A 22 19.00 10.88 6.41
N HIS A 23 17.87 10.55 7.04
CA HIS A 23 17.71 9.31 7.79
C HIS A 23 17.45 8.13 6.85
N GLY A 24 18.09 6.98 7.13
CA GLY A 24 17.96 5.78 6.30
C GLY A 24 16.54 5.19 6.27
N ASP A 25 15.74 5.48 7.29
CA ASP A 25 14.34 5.07 7.41
C ASP A 25 13.36 6.19 7.02
N TYR A 26 13.84 7.26 6.38
CA TYR A 26 12.99 8.36 5.92
C TYR A 26 11.83 7.86 5.06
N ARG A 27 10.62 8.23 5.48
CA ARG A 27 9.39 8.02 4.72
C ARG A 27 8.74 9.37 4.48
N ALA A 28 8.35 9.67 3.24
CA ALA A 28 7.67 10.91 2.92
C ALA A 28 6.20 10.88 3.39
N CYS A 29 6.02 10.81 4.70
CA CYS A 29 4.72 10.83 5.36
C CYS A 29 4.81 11.44 6.76
N ILE A 30 3.71 12.05 7.21
CA ILE A 30 3.58 12.64 8.55
C ILE A 30 2.26 12.21 9.19
N TYR A 31 2.20 12.25 10.52
CA TYR A 31 0.96 12.15 11.28
C TYR A 31 0.61 13.52 11.84
N THR A 32 -0.63 13.94 11.67
CA THR A 32 -1.25 15.05 12.40
C THR A 32 -2.23 14.48 13.43
N GLU A 33 -2.88 15.32 14.22
CA GLU A 33 -3.86 14.86 15.21
C GLU A 33 -5.01 14.04 14.58
N SER A 34 -5.46 14.46 13.40
CA SER A 34 -6.64 13.92 12.73
C SER A 34 -6.35 13.17 11.43
N HIS A 35 -5.15 13.32 10.86
CA HIS A 35 -4.82 12.76 9.55
C HIS A 35 -3.45 12.11 9.52
N PHE A 36 -3.28 11.20 8.57
CA PHE A 36 -2.00 10.69 8.11
C PHE A 36 -1.79 11.19 6.68
N VAL A 37 -0.67 11.85 6.42
CA VAL A 37 -0.38 12.44 5.12
C VAL A 37 0.82 11.74 4.49
N LYS A 38 0.68 11.24 3.26
CA LYS A 38 1.81 10.85 2.40
C LYS A 38 2.04 11.93 1.35
N TYR A 39 3.28 12.18 0.97
CA TYR A 39 3.60 13.17 -0.05
C TYR A 39 4.76 12.71 -0.94
N GLY A 40 4.76 13.15 -2.20
CA GLY A 40 5.76 12.72 -3.15
C GLY A 40 5.35 12.88 -4.61
N PRO A 41 6.09 12.27 -5.55
CA PRO A 41 5.80 12.36 -6.97
C PRO A 41 4.42 11.79 -7.31
N ARG A 42 3.65 12.52 -8.13
CA ARG A 42 2.31 12.09 -8.57
C ARG A 42 2.28 10.67 -9.11
N LYS A 43 3.24 10.31 -9.96
CA LYS A 43 3.37 8.96 -10.56
C LYS A 43 3.46 7.81 -9.55
N GLN A 44 3.84 8.08 -8.30
CA GLN A 44 3.92 7.07 -7.23
C GLN A 44 2.66 7.03 -6.38
N LEU A 45 2.00 8.17 -6.18
CA LEU A 45 0.86 8.31 -5.27
C LEU A 45 -0.49 8.17 -5.97
N GLU A 46 -0.57 8.45 -7.27
CA GLU A 46 -1.81 8.31 -8.03
C GLU A 46 -2.33 6.87 -8.08
N PRO A 47 -1.48 5.83 -8.23
CA PRO A 47 -1.97 4.46 -8.14
C PRO A 47 -2.44 4.08 -6.73
N GLU A 48 -1.78 4.61 -5.69
CA GLU A 48 -2.19 4.41 -4.30
C GLU A 48 -3.56 5.05 -4.03
N LEU A 49 -3.77 6.31 -4.47
CA LEU A 49 -5.06 6.99 -4.36
C LEU A 49 -6.17 6.18 -5.04
N LYS A 50 -5.97 5.78 -6.30
CA LYS A 50 -6.98 5.02 -7.06
C LYS A 50 -7.31 3.69 -6.39
N THR A 51 -6.29 2.97 -5.91
CA THR A 51 -6.49 1.70 -5.20
C THR A 51 -7.26 1.89 -3.91
N HIS A 52 -6.86 2.87 -3.09
CA HIS A 52 -7.51 3.16 -1.82
C HIS A 52 -8.95 3.63 -2.01
N SER A 53 -9.19 4.57 -2.92
CA SER A 53 -10.54 5.07 -3.22
C SER A 53 -11.45 3.95 -3.74
N TYR A 54 -10.93 3.05 -4.58
CA TYR A 54 -11.70 1.91 -5.05
C TYR A 54 -12.13 0.98 -3.91
N ILE A 55 -11.19 0.58 -3.05
CA ILE A 55 -11.45 -0.29 -1.91
C ILE A 55 -12.39 0.39 -0.90
N ALA A 56 -12.19 1.68 -0.63
CA ALA A 56 -13.04 2.46 0.25
C ALA A 56 -14.48 2.55 -0.27
N ASN A 57 -14.66 2.78 -1.57
CA ASN A 57 -15.99 2.81 -2.20
C ASN A 57 -16.65 1.43 -2.17
N TYR A 58 -15.91 0.37 -2.43
CA TYR A 58 -16.43 -1.00 -2.34
C TYR A 58 -16.85 -1.34 -0.90
N ALA A 59 -16.10 -0.89 0.11
CA ALA A 59 -16.44 -1.08 1.52
C ALA A 59 -17.82 -0.49 1.88
N LEU A 60 -18.23 0.62 1.26
CA LEU A 60 -19.56 1.21 1.49
C LEU A 60 -20.72 0.30 1.07
N THR A 61 -20.46 -0.64 0.15
CA THR A 61 -21.47 -1.60 -0.34
C THR A 61 -21.49 -2.93 0.42
N SER A 62 -20.55 -3.13 1.37
CA SER A 62 -20.36 -4.40 2.04
C SER A 62 -20.54 -4.25 3.56
N PRO A 63 -21.57 -4.86 4.18
CA PRO A 63 -21.82 -4.72 5.62
C PRO A 63 -20.71 -5.31 6.50
N ASN A 64 -19.95 -6.26 5.97
CA ASN A 64 -18.83 -6.91 6.67
C ASN A 64 -17.47 -6.30 6.30
N ALA A 65 -17.45 -5.15 5.64
CA ALA A 65 -16.20 -4.51 5.27
C ALA A 65 -15.46 -4.02 6.53
N PRO A 66 -14.14 -4.20 6.60
CA PRO A 66 -13.36 -3.58 7.64
C PRO A 66 -13.38 -2.05 7.47
N ARG A 67 -13.09 -1.33 8.56
CA ARG A 67 -12.96 0.13 8.50
C ARG A 67 -11.81 0.52 7.56
N ILE A 68 -12.15 1.16 6.45
CA ILE A 68 -11.19 1.77 5.53
C ILE A 68 -11.15 3.28 5.80
N ALA A 69 -9.95 3.84 5.97
CA ALA A 69 -9.76 5.28 6.19
C ALA A 69 -10.33 6.09 5.02
N GLY A 70 -10.98 7.22 5.28
CA GLY A 70 -11.24 8.18 4.21
C GLY A 70 -9.94 8.68 3.59
N ILE A 71 -9.90 8.85 2.27
CA ILE A 71 -8.74 9.40 1.55
C ILE A 71 -9.17 10.57 0.68
N SER A 72 -8.34 11.59 0.65
CA SER A 72 -8.44 12.74 -0.24
C SER A 72 -7.04 13.13 -0.71
N ALA A 73 -6.96 13.89 -1.81
CA ALA A 73 -5.68 14.30 -2.35
C ALA A 73 -5.75 15.69 -2.96
N PHE A 74 -4.59 16.35 -2.97
CA PHE A 74 -4.35 17.61 -3.67
C PHE A 74 -2.93 17.62 -4.23
N ALA A 75 -2.63 18.58 -5.10
CA ALA A 75 -1.33 18.71 -5.73
C ALA A 75 -0.78 20.13 -5.56
N ASP A 76 0.54 20.22 -5.37
CA ASP A 76 1.31 21.46 -5.39
C ASP A 76 2.55 21.24 -6.28
N GLY A 77 2.51 21.86 -7.46
CA GLY A 77 3.48 21.61 -8.53
C GLY A 77 3.58 20.12 -8.91
N ASN A 78 4.77 19.54 -8.75
CA ASN A 78 5.03 18.13 -9.06
C ASN A 78 4.86 17.19 -7.83
N THR A 79 4.42 17.74 -6.70
CA THR A 79 4.19 16.99 -5.46
C THR A 79 2.70 16.76 -5.28
N MET A 80 2.33 15.51 -5.09
CA MET A 80 0.99 15.11 -4.69
C MET A 80 0.99 14.81 -3.18
N TYR A 81 -0.12 15.12 -2.52
CA TYR A 81 -0.35 14.85 -1.10
C TYR A 81 -1.58 13.97 -0.97
N LEU A 82 -1.42 12.80 -0.34
CA LEU A 82 -2.53 11.93 0.04
C LEU A 82 -2.84 12.18 1.51
N VAL A 83 -4.01 12.74 1.79
CA VAL A 83 -4.49 13.03 3.14
C VAL A 83 -5.50 11.94 3.49
N MET A 84 -5.09 11.06 4.41
CA MET A 84 -5.90 9.97 4.92
C MET A 84 -6.40 10.30 6.33
N GLU A 85 -7.62 9.90 6.63
CA GLU A 85 -8.14 9.87 8.00
C GLU A 85 -7.20 9.07 8.91
N ARG A 86 -6.90 9.61 10.10
CA ARG A 86 -6.09 8.90 11.09
C ARG A 86 -6.95 7.90 11.86
N ILE A 87 -6.82 6.62 11.52
CA ILE A 87 -7.37 5.53 12.34
C ILE A 87 -6.50 5.39 13.60
N ARG A 88 -7.10 5.56 14.78
CA ARG A 88 -6.42 5.39 16.07
C ARG A 88 -6.43 3.92 16.46
N LEU A 89 -5.26 3.37 16.74
CA LEU A 89 -5.12 2.01 17.24
C LEU A 89 -5.47 1.96 18.73
N VAL A 90 -6.19 0.92 19.15
CA VAL A 90 -6.55 0.68 20.55
C VAL A 90 -5.40 -0.03 21.25
N ALA A 91 -5.06 0.40 22.46
CA ALA A 91 -4.08 -0.23 23.34
C ALA A 91 -4.71 -0.53 24.72
N PRO A 92 -4.67 -1.79 25.20
CA PRO A 92 -4.09 -2.97 24.54
C PRO A 92 -4.92 -3.42 23.32
N PRO A 93 -4.32 -4.17 22.38
CA PRO A 93 -5.08 -4.70 21.25
C PRO A 93 -6.22 -5.62 21.71
N PRO A 94 -7.36 -5.66 20.98
CA PRO A 94 -8.44 -6.59 21.26
C PRO A 94 -7.97 -8.05 21.25
N SER A 95 -8.53 -8.90 22.10
CA SER A 95 -8.16 -10.32 22.19
C SER A 95 -8.50 -11.12 20.92
N ASP A 96 -9.50 -10.66 20.16
CA ASP A 96 -9.94 -11.22 18.88
C ASP A 96 -9.21 -10.62 17.67
N LEU A 97 -8.10 -9.90 17.89
CA LEU A 97 -7.27 -9.30 16.85
C LEU A 97 -6.91 -10.28 15.71
N PRO A 98 -6.46 -11.53 15.96
CA PRO A 98 -6.16 -12.48 14.90
C PRO A 98 -7.36 -12.79 14.00
N ASP A 99 -8.54 -12.98 14.60
CA ASP A 99 -9.77 -13.27 13.85
C ASP A 99 -10.20 -12.09 12.99
N ARG A 100 -10.03 -10.86 13.49
CA ARG A 100 -10.30 -9.63 12.73
C ARG A 100 -9.38 -9.52 11.52
N ILE A 101 -8.09 -9.80 11.69
CA ILE A 101 -7.12 -9.82 10.59
C ILE A 101 -7.54 -10.87 9.54
N CYS A 102 -7.88 -12.08 9.96
CA CYS A 102 -8.33 -13.14 9.05
C CYS A 102 -9.59 -12.72 8.27
N LYS A 103 -10.63 -12.23 8.95
CA LYS A 103 -11.88 -11.77 8.32
C LYS A 103 -11.61 -10.66 7.29
N ALA A 104 -10.75 -9.73 7.66
CA ALA A 104 -10.37 -8.64 6.80
C ALA A 104 -9.59 -9.05 5.55
N VAL A 105 -8.62 -9.97 5.69
CA VAL A 105 -7.88 -10.53 4.55
C VAL A 105 -8.83 -11.29 3.63
N ILE A 106 -9.70 -12.13 4.19
CA ILE A 106 -10.73 -12.85 3.42
C ILE A 106 -11.65 -11.87 2.68
N TRP A 107 -12.05 -10.77 3.33
CA TRP A 107 -12.84 -9.73 2.69
C TRP A 107 -12.08 -9.08 1.53
N LEU A 108 -10.81 -8.71 1.73
CA LEU A 108 -9.99 -8.09 0.70
C LEU A 108 -9.80 -9.01 -0.52
N LEU A 109 -9.62 -10.32 -0.30
CA LEU A 109 -9.52 -11.32 -1.37
C LEU A 109 -10.80 -11.47 -2.19
N ARG A 110 -11.95 -11.02 -1.66
CA ARG A 110 -13.25 -11.05 -2.35
C ARG A 110 -13.59 -9.75 -3.07
N VAL A 111 -12.80 -8.69 -2.87
CA VAL A 111 -12.97 -7.43 -3.61
C VAL A 111 -12.73 -7.73 -5.09
N PRO A 112 -13.72 -7.50 -5.98
CA PRO A 112 -13.53 -7.75 -7.39
C PRO A 112 -12.49 -6.80 -7.95
N ALA A 113 -11.74 -7.24 -8.96
CA ALA A 113 -10.93 -6.32 -9.76
C ALA A 113 -11.87 -5.42 -10.58
N PRO A 114 -11.54 -4.14 -10.81
CA PRO A 114 -12.24 -3.31 -11.77
C PRO A 114 -12.25 -3.95 -13.16
N GLN A 115 -13.32 -3.71 -13.93
CA GLN A 115 -13.45 -4.26 -15.27
C GLN A 115 -12.28 -3.80 -16.16
N GLY A 116 -11.65 -4.76 -16.85
CA GLY A 116 -10.51 -4.48 -17.73
C GLY A 116 -9.18 -4.21 -17.00
N HIS A 117 -9.12 -4.41 -15.68
CA HIS A 117 -7.88 -4.22 -14.91
C HIS A 117 -6.92 -5.39 -15.10
N SER A 118 -5.66 -5.08 -15.41
CA SER A 118 -4.55 -6.04 -15.43
C SER A 118 -3.94 -6.20 -14.03
N LEU A 119 -3.20 -7.27 -13.76
CA LEU A 119 -2.53 -7.42 -12.48
C LEU A 119 -1.54 -6.28 -12.22
N GLY A 120 -1.70 -5.64 -11.06
CA GLY A 120 -0.86 -4.52 -10.64
C GLY A 120 -1.65 -3.42 -9.96
N PRO A 121 -0.99 -2.28 -9.70
CA PRO A 121 -1.62 -1.10 -9.10
C PRO A 121 -2.80 -0.61 -9.94
N LEU A 122 -3.89 -0.23 -9.27
CA LEU A 122 -4.96 0.49 -9.97
C LEU A 122 -4.43 1.87 -10.36
N GLY A 123 -4.47 2.22 -11.64
CA GLY A 123 -3.91 3.47 -12.13
C GLY A 123 -2.75 3.36 -13.10
N ASP A 124 -2.50 2.15 -13.61
CA ASP A 124 -1.49 1.80 -14.60
C ASP A 124 -0.09 1.57 -14.00
N GLY A 125 0.70 0.76 -14.70
CA GLY A 125 2.07 0.40 -14.36
C GLY A 125 2.25 -1.05 -13.89
N ARG A 126 3.50 -1.49 -14.00
CA ARG A 126 3.95 -2.84 -13.63
C ARG A 126 3.95 -3.05 -12.12
N ILE A 127 3.68 -4.30 -11.70
CA ILE A 127 3.65 -4.74 -10.30
C ILE A 127 4.95 -4.35 -9.57
N PRO A 128 4.90 -3.49 -8.53
CA PRO A 128 6.06 -3.22 -7.69
C PRO A 128 6.20 -4.33 -6.64
N HIS A 129 7.19 -5.22 -6.79
CA HIS A 129 7.44 -6.29 -5.82
C HIS A 129 8.91 -6.73 -5.83
N LYS A 130 9.45 -7.07 -4.66
CA LYS A 130 10.85 -7.53 -4.47
C LYS A 130 11.20 -8.84 -5.16
N PHE A 131 10.18 -9.59 -5.56
CA PHE A 131 10.32 -10.79 -6.40
C PHE A 131 10.95 -10.45 -7.77
N PHE A 132 10.64 -9.28 -8.31
CA PHE A 132 11.17 -8.85 -9.58
C PHE A 132 12.48 -8.08 -9.41
N LYS A 133 13.38 -8.23 -10.38
CA LYS A 133 14.56 -7.38 -10.51
C LYS A 133 14.15 -5.90 -10.48
N ASP A 134 14.96 -5.07 -9.82
CA ASP A 134 14.71 -3.63 -9.65
C ASP A 134 13.36 -3.31 -8.97
N PHE A 135 12.82 -4.27 -8.21
CA PHE A 135 11.56 -4.17 -7.47
C PHE A 135 10.32 -3.92 -8.33
N LYS A 136 10.36 -4.24 -9.63
CA LYS A 136 9.27 -3.95 -10.57
C LYS A 136 9.14 -5.05 -11.63
N ALA A 137 7.90 -5.49 -11.89
CA ALA A 137 7.64 -6.50 -12.91
C ALA A 137 8.21 -6.06 -14.28
N PRO A 138 8.79 -7.00 -15.05
CA PRO A 138 9.39 -6.67 -16.34
C PRO A 138 8.35 -6.43 -17.43
N LEU A 139 7.12 -6.91 -17.23
CA LEU A 139 6.00 -6.83 -18.14
C LEU A 139 4.74 -6.54 -17.34
N GLU A 140 3.70 -6.09 -18.05
CA GLU A 140 2.34 -6.10 -17.51
C GLU A 140 1.79 -7.51 -17.65
N PHE A 141 1.02 -7.93 -16.65
CA PHE A 141 0.39 -9.25 -16.62
C PHE A 141 -1.12 -9.04 -16.66
N PRO A 142 -1.79 -9.32 -17.77
CA PRO A 142 -3.25 -9.22 -17.88
C PRO A 142 -3.99 -10.09 -16.87
N ASP A 143 -3.43 -11.26 -16.53
CA ASP A 143 -4.04 -12.25 -15.65
C ASP A 143 -2.99 -13.05 -14.85
N THR A 144 -3.46 -13.86 -13.91
CA THR A 144 -2.60 -14.71 -13.07
C THR A 144 -1.93 -15.82 -13.85
N ALA A 145 -2.53 -16.32 -14.94
CA ALA A 145 -1.94 -17.39 -15.75
C ALA A 145 -0.65 -16.93 -16.45
N GLN A 146 -0.60 -15.68 -16.91
CA GLN A 146 0.60 -15.10 -17.51
C GLN A 146 1.69 -14.82 -16.49
N LEU A 147 1.32 -14.39 -15.27
CA LEU A 147 2.26 -14.24 -14.15
C LEU A 147 2.83 -15.61 -13.72
N ASP A 148 1.99 -16.64 -13.66
CA ASP A 148 2.40 -18.00 -13.33
C ASP A 148 3.32 -18.58 -14.42
N ALA A 149 2.99 -18.37 -15.69
CA ALA A 149 3.83 -18.79 -16.81
C ALA A 149 5.20 -18.10 -16.78
N TYR A 150 5.25 -16.80 -16.46
CA TYR A 150 6.51 -16.08 -16.26
C TYR A 150 7.32 -16.67 -15.10
N SER A 151 6.66 -16.98 -13.98
CA SER A 151 7.32 -17.50 -12.78
C SER A 151 7.93 -18.90 -12.97
N ARG A 152 7.46 -19.65 -13.96
CA ARG A 152 7.98 -20.98 -14.33
C ARG A 152 9.11 -20.94 -15.36
N ARG A 153 9.48 -19.76 -15.88
CA ARG A 153 10.57 -19.66 -16.87
C ARG A 153 11.92 -19.96 -16.22
N PRO A 154 12.83 -20.67 -16.92
CA PRO A 154 14.16 -20.95 -16.41
C PRO A 154 14.95 -19.65 -16.21
N SER A 155 15.68 -19.59 -15.08
CA SER A 155 16.41 -18.42 -14.57
C SER A 155 17.53 -17.88 -15.49
N SER A 156 17.78 -18.53 -16.63
CA SER A 156 18.76 -18.07 -17.62
C SER A 156 18.25 -16.92 -18.49
N GLU A 157 16.94 -16.67 -18.54
CA GLU A 157 16.34 -15.55 -19.30
C GLU A 157 15.83 -14.42 -18.39
N THR A 158 15.64 -14.71 -17.11
CA THR A 158 15.26 -13.75 -16.08
C THR A 158 16.49 -13.47 -15.22
N GLY A 159 17.19 -12.36 -15.49
CA GLY A 159 18.44 -12.01 -14.79
C GLY A 159 18.36 -12.24 -13.27
N PRO A 160 19.50 -12.54 -12.61
CA PRO A 160 19.53 -13.31 -11.37
C PRO A 160 18.58 -12.76 -10.31
N PRO A 161 17.77 -13.61 -9.65
CA PRO A 161 17.05 -13.21 -8.45
C PRO A 161 18.10 -12.82 -7.41
N THR A 162 17.98 -11.61 -6.86
CA THR A 162 18.97 -11.09 -5.92
C THR A 162 19.02 -11.85 -4.59
N GLU A 163 18.10 -12.78 -4.32
CA GLU A 163 18.16 -13.68 -3.17
C GLU A 163 17.59 -15.07 -3.49
N THR A 164 18.12 -16.08 -2.79
CA THR A 164 17.88 -17.52 -2.86
C THR A 164 16.40 -17.96 -2.99
N PRO A 165 16.13 -19.11 -3.66
CA PRO A 165 14.78 -19.60 -3.88
C PRO A 165 14.09 -19.93 -2.55
N VAL A 166 12.96 -19.28 -2.29
CA VAL A 166 12.07 -19.60 -1.17
C VAL A 166 11.34 -20.90 -1.50
N VAL A 167 11.66 -21.96 -0.76
CA VAL A 167 10.91 -23.22 -0.76
C VAL A 167 9.58 -22.96 -0.04
N TRP A 168 8.46 -23.10 -0.76
CA TRP A 168 7.10 -22.77 -0.29
C TRP A 168 6.46 -23.86 0.60
N ALA A 169 7.25 -24.72 1.21
CA ALA A 169 6.78 -25.71 2.17
C ALA A 169 7.59 -25.55 3.46
N ASP A 170 6.91 -25.30 4.57
CA ASP A 170 7.39 -25.41 5.96
C ASP A 170 7.97 -24.17 6.67
N THR A 171 7.85 -22.96 6.12
CA THR A 171 8.14 -21.74 6.90
C THR A 171 7.02 -20.71 6.83
N TYR A 172 5.97 -20.89 7.64
CA TYR A 172 5.33 -19.72 8.24
C TYR A 172 6.34 -19.10 9.20
N PRO A 173 6.81 -17.86 8.98
CA PRO A 173 7.68 -17.21 9.95
C PRO A 173 6.84 -17.01 11.22
N LYS A 174 7.37 -17.49 12.36
CA LYS A 174 7.02 -16.91 13.66
C LYS A 174 7.03 -15.40 13.49
N TRP A 175 5.91 -14.75 13.81
CA TRP A 175 5.71 -13.30 13.68
C TRP A 175 6.87 -12.53 14.34
N ASP A 176 7.87 -12.19 13.53
CA ASP A 176 9.03 -11.43 13.94
C ASP A 176 8.63 -9.95 14.06
N LYS A 177 9.06 -9.30 15.12
CA LYS A 177 8.66 -7.93 15.53
C LYS A 177 9.26 -6.84 14.63
N ASN A 178 9.87 -7.21 13.50
CA ASN A 178 10.64 -6.33 12.62
C ASN A 178 10.13 -6.30 11.17
N LEU A 179 8.82 -6.15 10.96
CA LEU A 179 8.25 -5.77 9.65
C LEU A 179 8.53 -4.28 9.31
N ARG A 180 9.78 -3.84 9.33
CA ARG A 180 10.19 -2.46 8.97
C ARG A 180 10.38 -2.25 7.46
N GLU A 181 10.42 -3.30 6.65
CA GLU A 181 10.80 -3.21 5.22
C GLU A 181 9.68 -3.55 4.22
N TYR A 182 8.46 -3.80 4.67
CA TYR A 182 7.33 -3.92 3.76
C TYR A 182 6.86 -2.52 3.33
N ARG A 183 6.87 -2.24 2.02
CA ARG A 183 6.08 -1.17 1.39
C ARG A 183 4.74 -1.76 0.92
N PRO A 184 3.72 -1.91 1.78
CA PRO A 184 2.40 -2.14 1.25
C PRO A 184 1.97 -0.87 0.50
N PRO A 185 1.52 -0.97 -0.76
CA PRO A 185 0.83 0.14 -1.45
C PRO A 185 -0.51 0.48 -0.81
N ILE A 186 -0.93 -0.28 0.21
CA ILE A 186 -2.23 -0.19 0.83
C ILE A 186 -2.05 -0.22 2.35
N ASN A 187 -2.18 0.94 3.01
CA ASN A 187 -2.44 1.00 4.44
C ASN A 187 -3.90 0.61 4.69
N ILE A 188 -4.24 -0.66 4.49
CA ILE A 188 -5.47 -1.22 5.04
C ILE A 188 -5.16 -1.49 6.52
N MET A 189 -5.32 -0.47 7.36
CA MET A 189 -5.35 -0.62 8.82
C MET A 189 -6.68 -1.28 9.18
N LEU A 190 -6.63 -2.58 9.49
CA LEU A 190 -7.80 -3.46 9.64
C LEU A 190 -8.37 -3.49 11.04
N HIS A 191 -8.64 -2.37 11.70
CA HIS A 191 -9.29 -2.43 13.02
C HIS A 191 -10.34 -1.34 13.22
N ALA A 192 -11.60 -1.75 13.15
CA ALA A 192 -12.70 -1.28 14.02
C ALA A 192 -13.92 -2.19 13.81
N MET A 193 -14.26 -2.95 14.87
CA MET A 193 -15.58 -3.39 15.35
C MET A 193 -15.33 -3.98 16.73
#